data_AF-A0A3C2DIC2-F1
#
_entry.id   AF-A0A3C2DIC2-F1
#
_cell.length_a   1.000
_cell.length_b   1.000
_cell.length_c   1.000
_cell.angle_alpha   90.00
_cell.angle_beta   90.00
_cell.angle_gamma   90.00
#
_symmetry.space_group_name_H-M   'P 1'
#
loop_
_entity.id
_entity.type
_entity.pdbx_description
1 polymer ?
#
loop_
_entity_poly.entity_id
_entity_poly.type
_entity_poly.pdbx_seq_one_letter_code
_entity_poly.pdbx_strand_id
1 'polypeptide(L)'
;MVDVGGKDVTLRRAVARAVILVETATAEALVTGSVSKGDVLAVARVAGIQAAKRTAEMIPMCHPIRLSSVTVDLVVGEDRVDVEAVVEAVDRTGVEMEALT
;
A
#
# COMPACT_ATOMS: atom_id res chain seq x y z
N MET A 1 -5.26 -22.44 -1.07
CA MET A 1 -4.88 -21.67 0.12
C MET A 1 -4.32 -22.64 1.17
N VAL A 2 -3.31 -22.25 1.94
CA VAL A 2 -2.74 -23.11 2.99
C VAL A 2 -3.55 -22.94 4.29
N ASP A 3 -3.83 -24.02 5.01
CA ASP A 3 -4.49 -23.94 6.31
C ASP A 3 -3.60 -23.23 7.34
N VAL A 4 -4.16 -22.21 7.99
CA VAL A 4 -3.51 -21.43 9.05
C VAL A 4 -4.26 -21.52 10.38
N GLY A 5 -5.34 -22.31 10.48
CA GLY A 5 -6.21 -22.41 11.65
C GLY A 5 -5.50 -22.91 12.91
N GLY A 6 -4.42 -23.69 12.75
CA GLY A 6 -3.57 -24.15 13.85
C GLY A 6 -2.47 -23.17 14.29
N LYS A 7 -2.28 -22.04 13.60
CA LYS A 7 -1.26 -21.03 13.94
C LYS A 7 -1.79 -20.04 14.98
N ASP A 8 -0.90 -19.55 15.85
CA ASP A 8 -1.25 -18.53 16.84
C ASP A 8 -1.64 -17.19 16.20
N VAL A 9 -2.57 -16.50 16.86
CA VAL A 9 -2.91 -15.11 16.54
C VAL A 9 -1.88 -14.21 17.21
N THR A 10 -1.14 -13.45 16.41
CA THR A 10 -0.12 -12.52 16.92
C THR A 10 -0.23 -11.18 16.22
N LEU A 11 0.45 -10.16 16.76
CA LEU A 11 0.66 -8.91 16.01
C LEU A 11 1.48 -9.21 14.75
N ARG A 12 1.04 -8.65 13.62
CA ARG A 12 1.66 -8.74 12.30
C ARG A 12 1.88 -7.33 11.80
N ARG A 13 3.06 -7.07 11.27
CA ARG A 13 3.42 -5.79 10.66
C ARG A 13 4.28 -6.04 9.44
N ALA A 14 3.95 -5.39 8.33
CA ALA A 14 4.75 -5.40 7.12
C ALA A 14 4.97 -3.98 6.60
N VAL A 15 6.10 -3.77 5.93
CA VAL A 15 6.44 -2.53 5.24
C VAL A 15 6.86 -2.88 3.83
N ALA A 16 6.20 -2.30 2.83
CA ALA A 16 6.59 -2.38 1.44
C ALA A 16 7.00 -1.01 0.94
N ARG A 17 7.97 -0.97 0.01
CA ARG A 17 8.46 0.26 -0.61
C ARG A 17 8.53 0.09 -2.11
N ALA A 18 8.22 1.16 -2.83
CA ALA A 18 8.34 1.23 -4.27
C ALA A 18 8.84 2.61 -4.70
N VAL A 19 9.43 2.66 -5.90
CA VAL A 19 9.86 3.90 -6.54
C VAL A 19 9.20 3.96 -7.89
N ILE A 20 8.47 5.04 -8.16
CA ILE A 20 7.86 5.32 -9.46
C ILE A 20 8.73 6.38 -10.12
N LEU A 21 9.41 6.01 -11.21
CA LEU A 21 10.18 6.96 -12.01
C LEU A 21 9.25 7.80 -12.87
N VAL A 22 9.48 9.11 -12.89
CA VAL A 22 8.71 10.09 -13.65
C VAL A 22 9.63 11.12 -14.28
N GLU A 23 9.13 11.85 -15.28
CA GLU A 23 9.85 13.03 -15.78
C GLU A 23 9.89 14.12 -14.71
N THR A 24 10.95 14.93 -14.68
CA THR A 24 11.10 16.05 -13.73
C THR A 24 9.91 17.02 -13.79
N ALA A 25 9.43 17.32 -15.01
CA ALA A 25 8.24 18.16 -15.19
C ALA A 25 6.98 17.56 -14.54
N THR A 26 6.87 16.23 -14.48
CA THR A 26 5.76 15.56 -13.78
C THR A 26 5.92 15.68 -12.27
N ALA A 27 7.13 15.49 -11.73
CA ALA A 27 7.40 15.67 -10.31
C ALA A 27 7.09 17.10 -9.85
N GLU A 28 7.51 18.11 -10.61
CA GLU A 28 7.18 19.52 -10.35
C GLU A 28 5.66 19.77 -10.38
N ALA A 29 4.95 19.17 -11.34
CA ALA A 29 3.50 19.29 -11.43
C ALA A 29 2.78 18.68 -10.21
N LEU A 30 3.30 17.56 -9.68
CA LEU A 30 2.77 16.93 -8.46
C LEU A 30 2.98 17.82 -7.24
N VAL A 31 4.16 18.43 -7.07
CA VAL A 31 4.47 19.32 -5.94
C VAL A 31 3.64 20.61 -5.99
N THR A 32 3.46 21.18 -7.19
CA THR A 32 2.71 22.43 -7.39
C THR A 32 1.20 22.25 -7.42
N GLY A 33 0.71 21.01 -7.47
CA GLY A 33 -0.72 20.71 -7.60
C GLY A 33 -1.33 21.13 -8.93
N SER A 34 -0.51 21.27 -9.99
CA SER A 34 -0.95 21.73 -11.31
C SER A 34 -1.47 20.62 -12.23
N VAL A 35 -1.55 19.39 -11.72
CA VAL A 35 -2.07 18.24 -12.48
C VAL A 35 -3.57 18.40 -12.74
N SER A 36 -3.96 18.39 -14.02
CA SER A 36 -5.36 18.58 -14.46
C SER A 36 -6.35 17.54 -13.96
N LYS A 37 -5.86 16.37 -13.52
CA LYS A 37 -6.67 15.27 -12.96
C LYS A 37 -7.01 15.47 -11.47
N GLY A 38 -6.54 16.54 -10.84
CA GLY A 38 -6.72 16.82 -9.41
C GLY A 38 -5.55 16.35 -8.55
N ASP A 39 -5.80 16.17 -7.25
CA ASP A 39 -4.77 15.78 -6.27
C ASP A 39 -4.38 14.30 -6.41
N VAL A 40 -3.34 14.06 -7.20
CA VAL A 40 -2.81 12.72 -7.49
C VAL A 40 -2.33 12.02 -6.22
N LEU A 41 -1.67 12.73 -5.30
CA LEU A 41 -1.06 12.11 -4.11
C LEU A 41 -2.12 11.68 -3.10
N ALA A 42 -3.14 12.52 -2.89
CA ALA A 42 -4.27 12.16 -2.03
C ALA A 42 -5.06 10.97 -2.61
N VAL A 43 -5.32 10.98 -3.92
CA VAL A 43 -6.02 9.87 -4.59
C VAL A 43 -5.21 8.58 -4.53
N ALA A 44 -3.90 8.62 -4.79
CA ALA A 44 -3.01 7.46 -4.72
C ALA A 44 -3.00 6.84 -3.31
N ARG A 45 -2.96 7.67 -2.27
CA ARG A 45 -3.03 7.23 -0.87
C ARG A 45 -4.33 6.47 -0.56
N VAL A 46 -5.48 7.03 -0.95
CA VAL A 46 -6.77 6.37 -0.76
C VAL A 46 -6.85 5.07 -1.58
N ALA A 47 -6.33 5.08 -2.80
CA ALA A 47 -6.31 3.90 -3.66
C ALA A 47 -5.48 2.76 -3.03
N GLY A 48 -4.28 3.03 -2.52
CA GLY A 48 -3.45 2.03 -1.85
C GLY A 48 -4.10 1.46 -0.58
N ILE A 49 -4.73 2.31 0.24
CA ILE A 49 -5.49 1.85 1.41
C ILE A 49 -6.66 0.93 1.00
N GLN A 50 -7.35 1.26 -0.08
CA GLN A 50 -8.43 0.42 -0.61
C GLN A 50 -7.89 -0.90 -1.20
N ALA A 51 -6.73 -0.86 -1.85
CA ALA A 51 -6.09 -2.03 -2.45
C ALA A 51 -5.68 -3.06 -1.37
N ALA A 52 -5.00 -2.63 -0.31
CA ALA A 52 -4.62 -3.48 0.82
C ALA A 52 -5.82 -4.21 1.44
N LYS A 53 -6.97 -3.54 1.60
CA LYS A 53 -8.19 -4.17 2.14
C LYS A 53 -8.81 -5.20 1.19
N ARG A 54 -8.47 -5.16 -0.09
CA ARG A 54 -9.01 -6.01 -1.15
C ARG A 54 -7.99 -7.02 -1.68
N THR A 55 -6.84 -7.18 -1.00
CA THR A 55 -5.78 -8.12 -1.42
C THR A 55 -6.30 -9.53 -1.61
N ALA A 56 -7.14 -10.05 -0.72
CA ALA A 56 -7.72 -11.38 -0.85
C ALA A 56 -8.73 -11.52 -2.01
N GLU A 57 -9.29 -10.42 -2.52
CA GLU A 57 -10.11 -10.43 -3.74
C GLU A 57 -9.25 -10.48 -5.01
N MET A 58 -8.04 -9.92 -4.95
CA MET A 58 -7.12 -9.80 -6.09
C MET A 58 -6.14 -10.96 -6.20
N ILE A 59 -5.71 -11.53 -5.08
CA ILE A 59 -4.68 -12.57 -5.03
C ILE A 59 -5.32 -13.91 -4.60
N PRO A 60 -5.47 -14.90 -5.50
CA PRO A 60 -6.33 -16.08 -5.28
C PRO A 60 -6.00 -16.94 -4.05
N MET A 61 -4.78 -16.87 -3.54
CA MET A 61 -4.29 -17.72 -2.46
C MET A 61 -4.11 -16.98 -1.13
N CYS A 62 -4.42 -15.68 -1.08
CA CYS A 62 -4.40 -14.87 0.14
C CYS A 62 -5.65 -15.13 1.00
N HIS A 63 -5.44 -15.18 2.31
CA HIS A 63 -6.53 -15.23 3.28
C HIS A 63 -7.18 -13.85 3.42
N PRO A 64 -8.48 -13.76 3.71
CA PRO A 64 -9.06 -12.53 4.20
C PRO A 64 -8.52 -12.23 5.61
N ILE A 65 -7.84 -11.10 5.78
CA ILE A 65 -7.23 -10.67 7.05
C ILE A 65 -7.98 -9.45 7.60
N ARG A 66 -8.19 -9.42 8.91
CA ARG A 66 -8.76 -8.24 9.59
C ARG A 66 -7.66 -7.24 9.90
N LEU A 67 -7.38 -6.36 8.94
CA LEU A 67 -6.38 -5.30 9.07
C LEU A 67 -6.75 -4.33 10.19
N SER A 68 -5.79 -3.99 11.04
CA SER A 68 -5.94 -2.99 12.10
C SER A 68 -5.53 -1.59 11.64
N SER A 69 -4.51 -1.50 10.79
CA SER A 69 -4.03 -0.22 10.23
C SER A 69 -3.45 -0.42 8.83
N VAL A 70 -3.60 0.60 7.99
CA VAL A 70 -2.94 0.73 6.69
C VAL A 70 -2.54 2.19 6.52
N THR A 71 -1.26 2.45 6.30
CA THR A 71 -0.74 3.77 5.89
C THR A 71 -0.03 3.64 4.56
N VAL A 72 -0.18 4.65 3.71
CA VAL A 72 0.51 4.75 2.42
C VAL A 72 1.07 6.15 2.32
N ASP A 73 2.39 6.28 2.43
CA ASP A 73 3.10 7.55 2.33
C ASP A 73 3.76 7.69 0.97
N LEU A 74 3.65 8.89 0.40
CA LEU A 74 4.23 9.25 -0.89
C LEU A 74 5.11 10.48 -0.71
N VAL A 75 6.34 10.41 -1.17
CA VAL A 75 7.32 11.50 -1.16
C VAL A 75 7.78 11.75 -2.57
N VAL A 76 7.58 12.97 -3.07
CA VAL A 76 7.99 13.37 -4.41
C VAL A 76 9.45 13.83 -4.37
N GLY A 77 10.29 13.19 -5.16
CA GLY A 77 11.67 13.58 -5.43
C GLY A 77 11.78 14.38 -6.74
N GLU A 78 12.99 14.55 -7.26
CA GLU A 78 13.24 15.30 -8.49
C GLU A 78 12.71 14.60 -9.75
N ASP A 79 12.86 13.28 -9.84
CA ASP A 79 12.53 12.45 -11.00
C ASP A 79 11.77 11.17 -10.60
N ARG A 80 11.19 11.17 -9.40
CA ARG A 80 10.56 9.98 -8.83
C ARG A 80 9.52 10.29 -7.77
N VAL A 81 8.70 9.30 -7.45
CA VAL A 81 7.86 9.25 -6.26
C VAL A 81 8.22 8.01 -5.45
N ASP A 82 8.72 8.22 -4.24
CA ASP A 82 8.97 7.18 -3.26
C ASP A 82 7.66 6.86 -2.53
N VAL A 83 7.26 5.58 -2.52
CA VAL A 83 6.03 5.10 -1.88
C VAL A 83 6.39 4.13 -0.77
N GLU A 84 5.84 4.31 0.42
CA GLU A 84 5.94 3.37 1.54
C GLU A 84 4.54 2.99 2.05
N ALA A 85 4.24 1.69 2.06
CA ALA A 85 3.02 1.16 2.64
C ALA A 85 3.35 0.40 3.93
N VAL A 86 2.66 0.72 5.02
CA VAL A 86 2.75 -0.01 6.30
C VAL A 86 1.40 -0.59 6.63
N VAL A 87 1.37 -1.90 6.87
CA VAL A 87 0.15 -2.64 7.20
C VAL A 87 0.34 -3.40 8.50
N GLU A 88 -0.67 -3.36 9.36
CA GLU A 88 -0.68 -4.10 10.61
C GLU A 88 -2.00 -4.87 10.78
N ALA A 89 -1.92 -6.01 11.48
CA ALA A 89 -3.07 -6.80 11.88
C ALA A 89 -2.76 -7.63 13.13
N VAL A 90 -3.80 -8.18 13.76
CA VAL A 90 -3.67 -9.22 14.80
C VAL A 90 -4.32 -10.49 14.25
N ASP A 91 -3.51 -11.35 13.62
CA ASP A 91 -4.01 -12.52 12.87
C ASP A 91 -2.98 -13.67 12.76
N ARG A 92 -3.40 -14.77 12.13
CA ARG A 92 -2.68 -16.06 12.05
C ARG A 92 -1.63 -16.14 10.93
N THR A 93 -1.64 -15.18 10.01
CA THR A 93 -0.71 -15.11 8.88
C THR A 93 -0.18 -13.70 8.71
N GLY A 94 0.94 -13.56 8.01
CA GLY A 94 1.55 -12.26 7.73
C GLY A 94 0.70 -11.37 6.83
N VAL A 95 1.08 -10.08 6.77
CA VAL A 95 0.39 -9.01 6.02
C VAL A 95 1.27 -8.38 4.94
N GLU A 96 2.34 -9.08 4.55
CA GLU A 96 3.27 -8.64 3.50
C GLU A 96 2.59 -8.48 2.15
N MET A 97 1.58 -9.30 1.84
CA MET A 97 0.85 -9.22 0.59
C MET A 97 -0.04 -7.98 0.55
N GLU A 98 -0.69 -7.64 1.67
CA GLU A 98 -1.50 -6.43 1.81
C GLU A 98 -0.64 -5.16 1.72
N ALA A 99 0.60 -5.19 2.21
CA ALA A 99 1.52 -4.06 2.04
C ALA A 99 2.01 -3.90 0.59
N LEU A 100 2.17 -5.01 -0.15
CA LEU A 100 2.63 -5.01 -1.54
C LEU A 100 1.55 -4.67 -2.57
N THR A 101 0.27 -4.77 -2.20
CA THR A 101 -0.88 -4.60 -3.10
C THR A 101 -1.31 -3.14 -3.20
#